data_AF-A0A3E0QLQ0-F1
#
_entry.id   AF-A0A3E0QLQ0-F1
#
_cell.length_a   1.000
_cell.length_b   1.000
_cell.length_c   1.000
_cell.angle_alpha   90.00
_cell.angle_beta   90.00
_cell.angle_gamma   90.00
#
_symmetry.space_group_name_H-M   'P 1'
#
loop_
_entity.id
_entity.type
_entity.pdbx_description
1 polymer ?
#
loop_
_entity_poly.entity_id
_entity_poly.type
_entity_poly.pdbx_seq_one_letter_code
_entity_poly.pdbx_strand_id
1 'polypeptide(L)'
;MAKKAGKKQTPMMRQFDEIKAKHPEALLLFRVGDFYETFGSDAEKASKTLDIILTKRSNGSASEVALAGFPHHALQTYLPKLVKAGHRVAIVEQLEDPKTVKGLVKRGVTDMITPGMNLNADLLSGKEHNYLAALYPAKKGPWGLAIIEVSTGSFHYAEHNEAEILSALSSYNPKEIIHPRDMERGLRKKLEEEYYLFGIDAWAWEETYAFEQLTTHFQTNSLSGFGLEKGSAGAIAAGAVLHHLKRSEYSSL
;
A
#
# COMPACT_ATOMS: atom_id res chain seq x y z
N MET A 1 2.46 45.13 7.52
CA MET A 1 2.25 43.67 7.44
C MET A 1 3.24 43.09 6.43
N ALA A 2 4.21 42.31 6.88
CA ALA A 2 5.24 41.73 6.01
C ALA A 2 4.66 40.58 5.18
N LYS A 3 4.75 40.68 3.85
CA LYS A 3 4.48 39.57 2.91
C LYS A 3 5.45 38.41 3.23
N LYS A 4 4.93 37.27 3.71
CA LYS A 4 5.68 36.01 3.74
C LYS A 4 6.07 35.65 2.31
N ALA A 5 7.35 35.72 1.98
CA ALA A 5 7.89 35.23 0.72
C ALA A 5 7.62 33.72 0.61
N GLY A 6 6.89 33.29 -0.42
CA GLY A 6 6.64 31.87 -0.68
C GLY A 6 7.96 31.13 -0.91
N LYS A 7 8.15 30.00 -0.23
CA LYS A 7 9.32 29.13 -0.43
C LYS A 7 9.40 28.75 -1.92
N LYS A 8 10.48 29.18 -2.59
CA LYS A 8 10.73 28.85 -4.01
C LYS A 8 11.18 27.40 -4.10
N GLN A 9 10.21 26.48 -4.19
CA GLN A 9 10.46 25.05 -4.27
C GLN A 9 11.00 24.65 -5.65
N THR A 10 12.00 23.77 -5.68
CA THR A 10 12.60 23.28 -6.93
C THR A 10 11.59 22.44 -7.71
N PRO A 11 11.66 22.41 -9.06
CA PRO A 11 10.76 21.59 -9.88
C PRO A 11 10.71 20.11 -9.47
N MET A 12 11.85 19.52 -9.07
CA MET A 12 11.92 18.14 -8.57
C MET A 12 11.12 17.96 -7.28
N MET A 13 11.28 18.87 -6.31
CA MET A 13 10.55 18.77 -5.05
C MET A 13 9.05 18.98 -5.25
N ARG A 14 8.62 19.75 -6.27
CA ARG A 14 7.20 19.87 -6.61
C ARG A 14 6.63 18.54 -7.09
N GLN A 15 7.32 17.85 -7.99
CA GLN A 15 6.92 16.49 -8.41
C GLN A 15 6.87 15.52 -7.22
N PHE A 16 7.85 15.59 -6.32
CA PHE A 16 7.84 14.78 -5.10
C PHE A 16 6.60 15.07 -4.25
N ASP A 17 6.32 16.34 -3.93
CA ASP A 17 5.18 16.72 -3.09
C ASP A 17 3.84 16.37 -3.76
N GLU A 18 3.72 16.51 -5.08
CA GLU A 18 2.54 16.12 -5.85
C GLU A 18 2.27 14.61 -5.77
N ILE A 19 3.32 13.78 -5.87
CA ILE A 19 3.21 12.33 -5.73
C ILE A 19 2.93 11.97 -4.26
N LYS A 20 3.61 12.62 -3.30
CA LYS A 20 3.40 12.39 -1.87
C LYS A 20 1.98 12.75 -1.43
N ALA A 21 1.39 13.80 -1.98
CA ALA A 21 0.01 14.18 -1.70
C ALA A 21 -0.99 13.10 -2.14
N LYS A 22 -0.68 12.34 -3.20
CA LYS A 22 -1.50 11.19 -3.66
C LYS A 22 -1.27 9.93 -2.82
N HIS A 23 -0.08 9.79 -2.24
CA HIS A 23 0.33 8.63 -1.43
C HIS A 23 0.87 9.06 -0.05
N PRO A 24 0.06 9.71 0.80
CA PRO A 24 0.54 10.31 2.05
C PRO A 24 1.09 9.27 3.04
N GLU A 25 0.50 8.07 3.05
CA GLU A 25 0.86 6.96 3.93
C GLU A 25 2.12 6.20 3.48
N ALA A 26 2.50 6.30 2.20
CA ALA A 26 3.59 5.51 1.62
C ALA A 26 4.93 6.23 1.73
N LEU A 27 5.98 5.51 2.07
CA LEU A 27 7.36 5.97 1.96
C LEU A 27 7.75 5.98 0.47
N LEU A 28 8.15 7.13 -0.06
CA LEU A 28 8.50 7.25 -1.48
C LEU A 28 10.00 7.02 -1.71
N LEU A 29 10.35 5.94 -2.41
CA LEU A 29 11.67 5.73 -2.98
C LEU A 29 11.73 6.47 -4.33
N PHE A 30 12.24 7.70 -4.31
CA PHE A 30 12.20 8.61 -5.45
C PHE A 30 13.47 8.51 -6.30
N ARG A 31 13.33 8.08 -7.55
CA ARG A 31 14.48 7.91 -8.46
C ARG A 31 15.10 9.25 -8.84
N VAL A 32 16.37 9.43 -8.45
CA VAL A 32 17.19 10.60 -8.79
C VAL A 32 18.55 10.13 -9.29
N GLY A 33 18.76 10.17 -10.62
CA GLY A 33 19.99 9.69 -11.22
C GLY A 33 20.19 8.21 -10.90
N ASP A 34 21.29 7.86 -10.26
CA ASP A 34 21.63 6.49 -9.86
C ASP A 34 21.21 6.11 -8.43
N PHE A 35 20.43 6.95 -7.74
CA PHE A 35 19.96 6.69 -6.38
C PHE A 35 18.43 6.60 -6.32
N TYR A 36 17.94 5.90 -5.28
CA TYR A 36 16.63 6.19 -4.71
C TYR A 36 16.83 7.10 -3.51
N GLU A 37 16.19 8.26 -3.57
CA GLU A 37 16.19 9.28 -2.50
C GLU A 37 14.82 9.31 -1.82
N THR A 38 14.83 9.55 -0.52
CA THR A 38 13.65 9.81 0.32
C THR A 38 13.83 11.20 0.93
N PHE A 39 12.72 11.90 1.22
CA PHE A 39 12.77 13.27 1.71
C PHE A 39 11.89 13.49 2.95
N GLY A 40 12.27 14.44 3.80
CA GLY A 40 11.48 14.83 4.97
C GLY A 40 11.30 13.67 5.96
N SER A 41 10.06 13.44 6.40
CA SER A 41 9.75 12.35 7.33
C SER A 41 10.00 10.96 6.76
N ASP A 42 9.92 10.79 5.43
CA ASP A 42 10.26 9.53 4.78
C ASP A 42 11.76 9.25 4.89
N ALA A 43 12.60 10.30 4.81
CA ALA A 43 14.04 10.19 5.00
C ALA A 43 14.42 9.75 6.42
N GLU A 44 13.77 10.33 7.42
CA GLU A 44 13.98 9.96 8.82
C GLU A 44 13.61 8.49 9.08
N LYS A 45 12.46 8.05 8.56
CA LYS A 45 12.02 6.64 8.64
C LYS A 45 12.98 5.71 7.92
N ALA A 46 13.36 6.04 6.67
CA ALA A 46 14.26 5.23 5.87
C ALA A 46 15.65 5.12 6.53
N SER A 47 16.22 6.25 6.97
CA SER A 47 17.51 6.27 7.66
C SER A 47 17.51 5.37 8.89
N LYS A 48 16.51 5.49 9.77
CA LYS A 48 16.40 4.66 10.97
C LYS A 48 16.22 3.17 10.65
N THR A 49 15.40 2.86 9.64
CA THR A 49 15.06 1.46 9.31
C THR A 49 16.19 0.74 8.57
N LEU A 50 16.88 1.46 7.69
CA LEU A 50 17.91 0.89 6.83
C LEU A 50 19.32 1.04 7.38
N ASP A 51 19.47 1.80 8.47
CA ASP A 51 20.76 2.20 9.04
C ASP A 51 21.66 2.89 8.00
N ILE A 52 21.08 3.87 7.30
CA ILE A 52 21.77 4.70 6.30
C ILE A 52 21.84 6.15 6.76
N ILE A 53 22.82 6.89 6.24
CA ILE A 53 23.09 8.27 6.64
C ILE A 53 21.90 9.17 6.32
N LEU A 54 21.37 9.83 7.35
CA LEU A 54 20.46 10.97 7.20
C LEU A 54 21.29 12.22 6.95
N THR A 55 21.13 12.82 5.78
CA THR A 55 21.76 14.07 5.40
C THR A 55 20.71 15.14 5.15
N LYS A 56 21.14 16.32 4.71
CA LYS A 56 20.28 17.44 4.39
C LYS A 56 20.58 17.94 2.99
N ARG A 57 19.52 18.15 2.22
CA ARG A 57 19.60 18.79 0.91
C ARG A 57 19.38 20.28 1.04
N SER A 58 20.37 21.07 0.60
CA SER A 58 20.20 22.50 0.40
C SER A 58 19.68 22.74 -1.03
N ASN A 59 18.40 23.07 -1.15
CA ASN A 59 17.71 23.25 -2.44
C ASN A 59 17.86 24.68 -3.01
N GLY A 60 18.95 25.38 -2.70
CA GLY A 60 19.12 26.79 -3.08
C GLY A 60 18.09 27.74 -2.43
N SER A 61 17.39 27.27 -1.39
CA SER A 61 16.46 28.03 -0.56
C SER A 61 16.88 27.89 0.90
N ALA A 62 16.50 28.83 1.75
CA ALA A 62 16.92 28.86 3.17
C ALA A 62 16.41 27.69 4.03
N SER A 63 15.62 26.75 3.48
CA SER A 63 15.19 25.55 4.20
C SER A 63 15.90 24.30 3.69
N GLU A 64 16.64 23.69 4.60
CA GLU A 64 17.20 22.34 4.45
C GLU A 64 16.07 21.30 4.52
N VAL A 65 16.11 20.30 3.64
CA VAL A 65 15.17 19.16 3.65
C VAL A 65 15.95 17.91 4.02
N ALA A 66 15.46 17.14 4.99
CA ALA A 66 16.05 15.85 5.36
C ALA A 66 16.06 14.92 4.15
N LEU A 67 17.16 14.20 3.95
CA LEU A 67 17.39 13.32 2.82
C LEU A 67 18.08 12.04 3.30
N ALA A 68 17.61 10.89 2.84
CA ALA A 68 18.30 9.62 2.96
C ALA A 68 18.14 8.87 1.64
N GLY A 69 19.14 8.09 1.25
CA GLY A 69 19.08 7.37 -0.01
C GLY A 69 20.16 6.32 -0.16
N PHE A 70 19.96 5.43 -1.12
CA PHE A 70 20.89 4.35 -1.44
C PHE A 70 20.99 4.16 -2.96
N PRO A 71 22.07 3.57 -3.47
CA PRO A 71 22.22 3.30 -4.90
C PRO A 71 21.13 2.36 -5.41
N HIS A 72 20.60 2.61 -6.60
CA HIS A 72 19.42 1.89 -7.09
C HIS A 72 19.57 0.39 -7.29
N HIS A 73 20.78 -0.07 -7.65
CA HIS A 73 21.07 -1.49 -7.75
C HIS A 73 20.94 -2.20 -6.40
N ALA A 74 20.94 -1.47 -5.28
CA ALA A 74 20.70 -1.99 -3.95
C ALA A 74 19.21 -2.02 -3.56
N LEU A 75 18.27 -1.75 -4.49
CA LEU A 75 16.84 -1.81 -4.22
C LEU A 75 16.42 -3.16 -3.65
N GLN A 76 16.88 -4.26 -4.26
CA GLN A 76 16.57 -5.61 -3.80
C GLN A 76 17.13 -5.92 -2.41
N THR A 77 18.12 -5.17 -1.94
CA THR A 77 18.68 -5.30 -0.59
C THR A 77 17.90 -4.49 0.46
N TYR A 78 17.45 -3.29 0.10
CA TYR A 78 16.86 -2.35 1.06
C TYR A 78 15.34 -2.37 1.11
N LEU A 79 14.66 -2.55 -0.03
CA LEU A 79 13.21 -2.66 -0.09
C LEU A 79 12.68 -3.74 0.86
N PRO A 80 13.28 -4.95 0.94
CA PRO A 80 12.82 -5.95 1.88
C PRO A 80 12.79 -5.51 3.35
N LYS A 81 13.80 -4.72 3.75
CA LYS A 81 13.96 -4.26 5.13
C LYS A 81 12.89 -3.22 5.47
N LEU A 82 12.57 -2.32 4.53
CA LEU A 82 11.50 -1.35 4.71
C LEU A 82 10.15 -2.03 4.89
N VAL A 83 9.84 -3.00 4.03
CA VAL A 83 8.56 -3.71 4.05
C VAL A 83 8.44 -4.56 5.32
N LYS A 84 9.49 -5.29 5.72
CA LYS A 84 9.51 -6.05 6.98
C LYS A 84 9.37 -5.19 8.24
N ALA A 85 9.79 -3.93 8.16
CA ALA A 85 9.57 -2.95 9.23
C ALA A 85 8.16 -2.33 9.21
N GLY A 86 7.25 -2.83 8.36
CA GLY A 86 5.87 -2.37 8.25
C GLY A 86 5.70 -1.09 7.44
N HIS A 87 6.69 -0.68 6.64
CA HIS A 87 6.51 0.47 5.75
C HIS A 87 5.83 0.03 4.45
N ARG A 88 4.76 0.75 4.08
CA ARG A 88 4.26 0.77 2.71
C ARG A 88 5.21 1.61 1.86
N VAL A 89 5.71 1.07 0.75
CA VAL A 89 6.76 1.70 -0.04
C VAL A 89 6.29 1.89 -1.48
N ALA A 90 6.39 3.12 -1.98
CA ALA A 90 6.15 3.43 -3.39
C ALA A 90 7.48 3.60 -4.11
N ILE A 91 7.68 2.89 -5.22
CA ILE A 91 8.82 3.07 -6.10
C ILE A 91 8.42 4.10 -7.15
N VAL A 92 9.14 5.23 -7.19
CA VAL A 92 8.85 6.32 -8.11
C VAL A 92 9.97 6.41 -9.14
N GLU A 93 9.71 5.96 -10.36
CA GLU A 93 10.68 5.91 -11.46
C GLU A 93 10.61 7.11 -12.39
N GLN A 94 11.68 7.27 -13.18
CA GLN A 94 11.69 8.17 -14.32
C GLN A 94 10.99 7.49 -15.50
N LEU A 95 9.90 8.09 -15.99
CA LEU A 95 9.10 7.54 -17.08
C LEU A 95 9.64 7.89 -18.47
N GLU A 96 10.65 8.76 -18.52
CA GLU A 96 11.26 9.27 -19.74
C GLU A 96 12.78 9.14 -19.64
N ASP A 97 13.47 8.88 -20.75
CA ASP A 97 14.94 8.83 -20.77
C ASP A 97 15.51 10.25 -20.57
N PRO A 98 16.29 10.48 -19.48
CA PRO A 98 16.92 11.78 -19.20
C PRO A 98 17.78 12.33 -20.33
N LYS A 99 18.31 11.46 -21.21
CA LYS A 99 19.14 11.86 -22.36
C LYS A 99 18.31 12.43 -23.51
N THR A 100 17.03 12.09 -23.58
CA THR A 100 16.14 12.49 -24.69
C THR A 100 15.29 13.72 -24.36
N VAL A 101 15.13 14.05 -23.07
CA VAL A 101 14.30 15.15 -22.60
C VAL A 101 15.14 16.37 -22.24
N LYS A 102 14.79 17.54 -22.81
CA LYS A 102 15.30 18.82 -22.33
C LYS A 102 14.48 19.28 -21.11
N GLY A 103 15.03 19.11 -19.91
CA GLY A 103 14.43 19.61 -18.67
C GLY A 103 14.23 18.52 -17.62
N LEU A 104 13.20 18.68 -16.78
CA LEU A 104 12.90 17.72 -15.72
C LEU A 104 12.10 16.54 -16.29
N VAL A 105 12.67 15.34 -16.21
CA VAL A 105 11.96 14.10 -16.57
C VAL A 105 10.69 13.90 -15.75
N LYS A 106 9.65 13.36 -16.40
CA LYS A 106 8.45 12.92 -15.71
C LYS A 106 8.73 11.72 -14.83
N ARG A 107 8.01 11.67 -13.72
CA ARG A 107 8.07 10.58 -12.76
C ARG A 107 6.67 10.09 -12.43
N GLY A 108 6.58 8.80 -12.16
CA GLY A 108 5.36 8.16 -11.71
C GLY A 108 5.69 7.06 -10.72
N VAL A 109 4.72 6.73 -9.87
CA VAL A 109 4.78 5.48 -9.12
C VAL A 109 4.69 4.36 -10.14
N THR A 110 5.65 3.44 -10.13
CA THR A 110 5.63 2.24 -10.97
C THR A 110 5.31 0.99 -10.18
N ASP A 111 5.49 1.06 -8.85
CA ASP A 111 5.21 -0.06 -7.98
C ASP A 111 4.82 0.42 -6.57
N MET A 112 3.92 -0.32 -5.94
CA MET A 112 3.41 -0.07 -4.60
C MET A 112 3.54 -1.36 -3.79
N ILE A 113 4.59 -1.42 -2.98
CA ILE A 113 4.92 -2.60 -2.20
C ILE A 113 4.40 -2.44 -0.78
N THR A 114 3.72 -3.47 -0.32
CA THR A 114 3.14 -3.57 1.02
C THR A 114 3.53 -4.91 1.64
N PRO A 115 3.36 -5.08 2.96
CA PRO A 115 3.62 -6.38 3.59
C PRO A 115 2.86 -7.54 2.94
N GLY A 116 1.56 -7.39 2.64
CA GLY A 116 0.73 -8.45 2.06
C GLY A 116 0.65 -8.48 0.53
N MET A 117 1.25 -7.51 -0.16
CA MET A 117 1.27 -7.45 -1.63
C MET A 117 2.69 -7.42 -2.15
N ASN A 118 3.45 -8.44 -1.78
CA ASN A 118 4.86 -8.52 -2.13
C ASN A 118 5.08 -9.75 -3.01
N LEU A 119 5.32 -9.49 -4.30
CA LEU A 119 5.64 -10.54 -5.29
C LEU A 119 7.15 -10.76 -5.45
N ASN A 120 7.97 -10.03 -4.71
CA ASN A 120 9.40 -10.07 -4.89
C ASN A 120 9.93 -11.40 -4.31
N ALA A 121 10.49 -12.26 -5.16
CA ALA A 121 10.88 -13.62 -4.80
C ALA A 121 11.90 -13.68 -3.64
N ASP A 122 12.77 -12.66 -3.54
CA ASP A 122 13.76 -12.54 -2.45
C ASP A 122 13.11 -12.19 -1.09
N LEU A 123 11.87 -11.70 -1.12
CA LEU A 123 11.07 -11.34 0.05
C LEU A 123 10.14 -12.46 0.50
N LEU A 124 9.72 -13.30 -0.44
CA LEU A 124 8.99 -14.52 -0.17
C LEU A 124 9.98 -15.57 0.30
N SER A 125 10.12 -15.77 1.62
CA SER A 125 10.78 -16.98 2.11
C SER A 125 10.01 -18.17 1.54
N GLY A 126 10.58 -18.92 0.61
CA GLY A 126 9.90 -19.89 -0.28
C GLY A 126 9.12 -21.06 0.35
N LYS A 127 8.70 -20.94 1.60
CA LYS A 127 7.78 -21.83 2.34
C LYS A 127 6.64 -21.11 3.05
N GLU A 128 6.63 -19.78 3.10
CA GLU A 128 5.58 -19.00 3.76
C GLU A 128 4.68 -18.33 2.73
N HIS A 129 3.38 -18.45 2.94
CA HIS A 129 2.38 -17.68 2.21
C HIS A 129 2.43 -16.21 2.62
N ASN A 130 2.19 -15.33 1.66
CA ASN A 130 2.09 -13.90 1.83
C ASN A 130 0.65 -13.43 1.65
N TYR A 131 -0.22 -13.89 2.55
CA TYR A 131 -1.63 -13.57 2.47
C TYR A 131 -1.90 -12.09 2.77
N LEU A 132 -2.72 -11.48 1.92
CA LEU A 132 -3.44 -10.23 2.18
C LEU A 132 -4.86 -10.60 2.59
N ALA A 133 -5.33 -10.04 3.70
CA ALA A 133 -6.72 -10.20 4.13
C ALA A 133 -7.49 -8.89 4.05
N ALA A 134 -8.78 -8.97 3.77
CA ALA A 134 -9.74 -7.88 3.97
C ALA A 134 -10.74 -8.31 5.03
N LEU A 135 -10.79 -7.57 6.13
CA LEU A 135 -11.68 -7.84 7.25
C LEU A 135 -12.80 -6.80 7.28
N TYR A 136 -14.04 -7.27 7.12
CA TYR A 136 -15.25 -6.45 7.22
C TYR A 136 -16.02 -6.78 8.50
N PRO A 137 -15.79 -6.05 9.60
CA PRO A 137 -16.55 -6.22 10.84
C PRO A 137 -17.91 -5.50 10.71
N ALA A 138 -18.90 -6.18 10.14
CA ALA A 138 -20.22 -5.61 9.93
C ALA A 138 -20.83 -5.12 11.26
N LYS A 139 -21.43 -3.92 11.26
CA LYS A 139 -22.08 -3.35 12.46
C LYS A 139 -23.30 -4.17 12.90
N LYS A 140 -23.93 -4.90 11.97
CA LYS A 140 -25.05 -5.83 12.19
C LYS A 140 -24.87 -7.01 11.25
N GLY A 141 -25.20 -8.22 11.72
CA GLY A 141 -25.06 -9.44 10.92
C GLY A 141 -23.66 -10.07 11.00
N PRO A 142 -23.34 -11.01 10.10
CA PRO A 142 -22.05 -11.69 10.09
C PRO A 142 -20.92 -10.75 9.67
N TRP A 143 -19.71 -11.07 10.13
CA TRP A 143 -18.48 -10.48 9.64
C TRP A 143 -18.06 -11.12 8.32
N GLY A 144 -17.36 -10.35 7.50
CA GLY A 144 -16.79 -10.80 6.23
C GLY A 144 -15.29 -10.90 6.31
N LEU A 145 -14.74 -11.95 5.70
CA LEU A 145 -13.30 -12.10 5.50
C LEU A 145 -13.06 -12.48 4.04
N ALA A 146 -12.08 -11.83 3.42
CA ALA A 146 -11.50 -12.25 2.16
C ALA A 146 -9.99 -12.41 2.35
N ILE A 147 -9.41 -13.47 1.78
CA ILE A 147 -7.99 -13.76 1.84
C ILE A 147 -7.51 -14.01 0.41
N ILE A 148 -6.42 -13.33 0.03
CA ILE A 148 -5.79 -13.50 -1.26
C ILE A 148 -4.30 -13.78 -1.11
N GLU A 149 -3.81 -14.74 -1.89
CA GLU A 149 -2.39 -14.93 -2.14
C GLU A 149 -2.10 -14.42 -3.54
N VAL A 150 -1.48 -13.24 -3.63
CA VAL A 150 -1.27 -12.53 -4.90
C VAL A 150 -0.37 -13.35 -5.84
N SER A 151 0.58 -14.12 -5.29
CA SER A 151 1.54 -14.90 -6.09
C SER A 151 0.93 -16.11 -6.79
N THR A 152 -0.13 -16.70 -6.24
CA THR A 152 -0.79 -17.88 -6.80
C THR A 152 -2.17 -17.58 -7.38
N GLY A 153 -2.74 -16.40 -7.08
CA GLY A 153 -4.12 -16.05 -7.39
C GLY A 153 -5.14 -16.78 -6.52
N SER A 154 -4.71 -17.45 -5.44
CA SER A 154 -5.66 -18.10 -4.52
C SER A 154 -6.52 -17.05 -3.85
N PHE A 155 -7.83 -17.20 -3.94
CA PHE A 155 -8.79 -16.23 -3.41
C PHE A 155 -9.88 -16.98 -2.63
N HIS A 156 -9.92 -16.74 -1.32
CA HIS A 156 -10.88 -17.31 -0.39
C HIS A 156 -11.74 -16.22 0.24
N TYR A 157 -12.97 -16.58 0.61
CA TYR A 157 -13.85 -15.72 1.39
C TYR A 157 -14.58 -16.53 2.46
N ALA A 158 -15.05 -15.85 3.49
CA ALA A 158 -15.92 -16.40 4.52
C ALA A 158 -16.88 -15.32 5.03
N GLU A 159 -18.07 -15.74 5.47
CA GLU A 159 -18.89 -14.94 6.36
C GLU A 159 -19.29 -15.77 7.57
N HIS A 160 -19.14 -15.22 8.76
CA HIS A 160 -19.48 -15.90 10.00
C HIS A 160 -19.55 -14.90 11.16
N ASN A 161 -19.77 -15.37 12.39
CA ASN A 161 -19.63 -14.48 13.56
C ASN A 161 -18.16 -14.07 13.80
N GLU A 162 -17.97 -13.07 14.66
CA GLU A 162 -16.65 -12.53 15.02
C GLU A 162 -15.64 -13.61 15.43
N ALA A 163 -16.03 -14.55 16.29
CA ALA A 163 -15.10 -15.53 16.85
C ALA A 163 -14.54 -16.48 15.76
N GLU A 164 -15.41 -16.94 14.86
CA GLU A 164 -15.02 -17.81 13.75
C GLU A 164 -14.19 -17.07 12.70
N ILE A 165 -14.53 -15.82 12.38
CA ILE A 165 -13.74 -15.00 11.46
C ILE A 165 -12.34 -14.71 12.03
N LEU A 166 -12.24 -14.37 13.31
CA LEU A 166 -10.93 -14.16 13.96
C LEU A 166 -10.11 -15.46 14.02
N SER A 167 -10.75 -16.61 14.24
CA SER A 167 -10.06 -17.91 14.21
C SER A 167 -9.54 -18.25 12.80
N ALA A 168 -10.35 -17.98 11.76
CA ALA A 168 -9.92 -18.15 10.37
C ALA A 168 -8.74 -17.21 10.05
N LEU A 169 -8.84 -15.93 10.44
CA LEU A 169 -7.78 -14.94 10.25
C LEU A 169 -6.45 -15.40 10.87
N SER A 170 -6.45 -15.86 12.12
CA SER A 170 -5.25 -16.38 12.78
C SER A 170 -4.69 -17.64 12.11
N SER A 171 -5.56 -18.49 11.53
CA SER A 171 -5.13 -19.72 10.83
C SER A 171 -4.38 -19.42 9.54
N TYR A 172 -4.78 -18.38 8.81
CA TYR A 172 -4.08 -17.92 7.62
C TYR A 172 -2.88 -17.03 7.94
N ASN A 173 -2.90 -16.32 9.07
CA ASN A 173 -1.83 -15.44 9.52
C ASN A 173 -1.37 -14.43 8.42
N PRO A 174 -2.27 -13.57 7.93
CA PRO A 174 -1.96 -12.65 6.84
C PRO A 174 -0.89 -11.63 7.24
N LYS A 175 -0.03 -11.26 6.28
CA LYS A 175 1.01 -10.25 6.52
C LYS A 175 0.45 -8.82 6.48
N GLU A 176 -0.74 -8.64 5.91
CA GLU A 176 -1.47 -7.38 5.91
C GLU A 176 -2.98 -7.64 6.00
N ILE A 177 -3.67 -6.81 6.78
CA ILE A 177 -5.12 -6.79 6.86
C ILE A 177 -5.61 -5.39 6.49
N ILE A 178 -6.38 -5.31 5.41
CA ILE A 178 -7.15 -4.10 5.10
C ILE A 178 -8.48 -4.11 5.86
N HIS A 179 -8.91 -2.94 6.28
CA HIS A 179 -10.16 -2.79 7.03
C HIS A 179 -10.85 -1.44 6.77
N PRO A 180 -12.14 -1.27 7.08
CA PRO A 180 -12.78 0.05 7.05
C PRO A 180 -12.07 1.03 7.97
N ARG A 181 -11.76 2.24 7.49
CA ARG A 181 -11.13 3.30 8.31
C ARG A 181 -11.91 3.61 9.59
N ASP A 182 -13.22 3.44 9.59
CA ASP A 182 -14.11 3.64 10.74
C ASP A 182 -14.29 2.38 11.61
N MET A 183 -13.44 1.35 11.44
CA MET A 183 -13.39 0.17 12.32
C MET A 183 -13.30 0.58 13.79
N GLU A 184 -14.00 -0.16 14.65
CA GLU A 184 -14.02 0.09 16.08
C GLU A 184 -12.61 0.09 16.68
N ARG A 185 -12.31 1.10 17.51
CA ARG A 185 -10.96 1.35 18.02
C ARG A 185 -10.42 0.22 18.90
N GLY A 186 -11.27 -0.46 19.66
CA GLY A 186 -10.85 -1.58 20.51
C GLY A 186 -10.39 -2.76 19.68
N LEU A 187 -11.22 -3.18 18.72
CA LEU A 187 -10.89 -4.22 17.75
C LEU A 187 -9.61 -3.89 16.96
N ARG A 188 -9.51 -2.66 16.42
CA ARG A 188 -8.34 -2.23 15.66
C ARG A 188 -7.06 -2.39 16.47
N LYS A 189 -7.02 -1.86 17.71
CA LYS A 189 -5.84 -1.97 18.58
C LYS A 189 -5.43 -3.41 18.84
N LYS A 190 -6.41 -4.30 19.11
CA LYS A 190 -6.15 -5.72 19.34
C LYS A 190 -5.47 -6.37 18.13
N LEU A 191 -5.93 -6.05 16.92
CA LEU A 191 -5.36 -6.61 15.70
C LEU A 191 -4.00 -6.00 15.33
N GLU A 192 -3.75 -4.72 15.64
CA GLU A 192 -2.45 -4.05 15.42
C GLU A 192 -1.30 -4.63 16.26
N GLU A 193 -1.59 -5.40 17.31
CA GLU A 193 -0.57 -6.09 18.12
C GLU A 193 0.09 -7.25 17.37
N GLU A 194 -0.63 -7.88 16.44
CA GLU A 194 -0.18 -9.08 15.72
C GLU A 194 0.01 -8.83 14.21
N TYR A 195 -0.80 -7.96 13.61
CA TYR A 195 -0.88 -7.79 12.16
C TYR A 195 -0.58 -6.36 11.73
N TYR A 196 -0.04 -6.22 10.52
CA TYR A 196 -0.01 -4.93 9.86
C TYR A 196 -1.42 -4.57 9.37
N LEU A 197 -1.98 -3.47 9.89
CA LEU A 197 -3.31 -3.00 9.50
C LEU A 197 -3.24 -1.81 8.54
N PHE A 198 -4.09 -1.83 7.52
CA PHE A 198 -4.26 -0.72 6.60
C PHE A 198 -5.74 -0.32 6.43
N GLY A 199 -6.08 0.84 6.99
CA GLY A 199 -7.44 1.38 6.89
C GLY A 199 -7.71 1.98 5.51
N ILE A 200 -8.73 1.47 4.80
CA ILE A 200 -9.22 2.04 3.54
C ILE A 200 -10.58 2.73 3.76
N ASP A 201 -10.87 3.70 2.91
CA ASP A 201 -12.07 4.52 3.04
C ASP A 201 -13.36 3.69 3.01
N ALA A 202 -14.34 4.07 3.84
CA ALA A 202 -15.56 3.28 4.05
C ALA A 202 -16.36 3.00 2.76
N TRP A 203 -16.30 3.91 1.78
CA TRP A 203 -16.98 3.74 0.49
C TRP A 203 -16.50 2.51 -0.29
N ALA A 204 -15.24 2.08 -0.10
CA ALA A 204 -14.70 0.89 -0.75
C ALA A 204 -15.33 -0.41 -0.22
N TRP A 205 -16.05 -0.34 0.91
CA TRP A 205 -16.76 -1.44 1.56
C TRP A 205 -18.29 -1.35 1.35
N GLU A 206 -18.76 -0.42 0.50
CA GLU A 206 -20.18 -0.34 0.18
C GLU A 206 -20.59 -1.48 -0.76
N GLU A 207 -21.75 -2.08 -0.49
CA GLU A 207 -22.30 -3.23 -1.23
C GLU A 207 -22.23 -3.05 -2.75
N THR A 208 -22.74 -1.92 -3.25
CA THR A 208 -22.83 -1.68 -4.70
C THR A 208 -21.45 -1.62 -5.33
N TYR A 209 -20.51 -0.92 -4.68
CA TYR A 209 -19.15 -0.78 -5.19
C TYR A 209 -18.39 -2.10 -5.13
N ALA A 210 -18.46 -2.82 -4.01
CA ALA A 210 -17.82 -4.13 -3.85
C ALA A 210 -18.34 -5.15 -4.87
N PHE A 211 -19.65 -5.19 -5.11
CA PHE A 211 -20.27 -6.01 -6.13
C PHE A 211 -19.74 -5.66 -7.53
N GLU A 212 -19.70 -4.37 -7.89
CA GLU A 212 -19.17 -3.91 -9.18
C GLU A 212 -17.69 -4.28 -9.36
N GLN A 213 -16.87 -4.17 -8.31
CA GLN A 213 -15.46 -4.57 -8.37
C GLN A 213 -15.29 -6.05 -8.72
N LEU A 214 -16.10 -6.92 -8.08
CA LEU A 214 -16.07 -8.36 -8.31
C LEU A 214 -16.58 -8.74 -9.70
N THR A 215 -17.76 -8.24 -10.09
CA THR A 215 -18.36 -8.57 -11.40
C THR A 215 -17.54 -8.04 -12.57
N THR A 216 -16.94 -6.86 -12.43
CA THR A 216 -16.04 -6.29 -13.44
C THR A 216 -14.77 -7.14 -13.59
N HIS A 217 -14.15 -7.54 -12.47
CA HIS A 217 -12.91 -8.32 -12.49
C HIS A 217 -13.14 -9.73 -13.05
N PHE A 218 -14.18 -10.43 -12.58
CA PHE A 218 -14.50 -11.79 -13.04
C PHE A 218 -15.31 -11.83 -14.34
N GLN A 219 -15.68 -10.68 -14.90
CA GLN A 219 -16.48 -10.56 -16.13
C GLN A 219 -17.82 -11.32 -16.05
N THR A 220 -18.49 -11.24 -14.91
CA THR A 220 -19.79 -11.89 -14.66
C THR A 220 -20.89 -10.86 -14.41
N ASN A 221 -22.15 -11.28 -14.53
CA ASN A 221 -23.32 -10.45 -14.20
C ASN A 221 -23.85 -10.71 -12.78
N SER A 222 -23.36 -11.76 -12.11
CA SER A 222 -23.76 -12.16 -10.75
C SER A 222 -22.60 -12.86 -10.04
N LEU A 223 -22.75 -13.02 -8.72
CA LEU A 223 -21.80 -13.75 -7.87
C LEU A 223 -22.25 -15.19 -7.53
N SER A 224 -23.44 -15.59 -8.00
CA SER A 224 -24.05 -16.88 -7.66
C SER A 224 -23.20 -18.08 -8.08
N GLY A 225 -22.48 -17.98 -9.20
CA GLY A 225 -21.54 -19.03 -9.66
C GLY A 225 -20.35 -19.25 -8.72
N PHE A 226 -20.08 -18.31 -7.82
CA PHE A 226 -19.02 -18.39 -6.82
C PHE A 226 -19.53 -18.78 -5.43
N GLY A 227 -20.85 -18.97 -5.25
CA GLY A 227 -21.45 -19.19 -3.93
C GLY A 227 -21.50 -17.92 -3.06
N LEU A 228 -21.50 -16.73 -3.69
CA LEU A 228 -21.62 -15.44 -3.03
C LEU A 228 -22.94 -14.76 -3.42
N GLU A 229 -23.53 -14.06 -2.46
CA GLU A 229 -24.70 -13.21 -2.67
C GLU A 229 -24.28 -11.74 -2.69
N LYS A 230 -25.01 -10.93 -3.45
CA LYS A 230 -24.80 -9.48 -3.45
C LYS A 230 -25.11 -8.92 -2.05
N GLY A 231 -24.19 -8.13 -1.50
CA GLY A 231 -24.35 -7.51 -0.19
C GLY A 231 -24.01 -8.41 1.00
N SER A 232 -23.65 -9.67 0.77
CA SER A 232 -23.12 -10.53 1.82
C SER A 232 -21.82 -9.96 2.38
N ALA A 233 -21.52 -10.25 3.65
CA ALA A 233 -20.32 -9.70 4.27
C ALA A 233 -19.05 -10.21 3.60
N GLY A 234 -19.06 -11.47 3.15
CA GLY A 234 -17.99 -12.06 2.34
C GLY A 234 -17.80 -11.35 0.99
N ALA A 235 -18.89 -10.99 0.30
CA ALA A 235 -18.81 -10.26 -0.97
C ALA A 235 -18.25 -8.84 -0.77
N ILE A 236 -18.64 -8.16 0.32
CA ILE A 236 -18.11 -6.84 0.66
C ILE A 236 -16.60 -6.91 0.91
N ALA A 237 -16.14 -7.87 1.72
CA ALA A 237 -14.72 -8.07 1.98
C ALA A 237 -13.93 -8.42 0.70
N ALA A 238 -14.49 -9.29 -0.15
CA ALA A 238 -13.89 -9.67 -1.43
C ALA A 238 -13.79 -8.50 -2.42
N GLY A 239 -14.81 -7.65 -2.51
CA GLY A 239 -14.75 -6.45 -3.35
C GLY A 239 -13.73 -5.43 -2.83
N ALA A 240 -13.63 -5.26 -1.52
CA ALA A 240 -12.66 -4.37 -0.88
C ALA A 240 -11.20 -4.82 -1.13
N VAL A 241 -10.92 -6.13 -1.09
CA VAL A 241 -9.57 -6.63 -1.39
C VAL A 241 -9.19 -6.38 -2.85
N LEU A 242 -10.10 -6.61 -3.80
CA LEU A 242 -9.85 -6.30 -5.22
C LEU A 242 -9.64 -4.81 -5.47
N HIS A 243 -10.41 -3.95 -4.79
CA HIS A 243 -10.19 -2.50 -4.82
C HIS A 243 -8.76 -2.14 -4.37
N HIS A 244 -8.30 -2.76 -3.28
CA HIS A 244 -6.95 -2.53 -2.75
C HIS A 244 -5.86 -3.01 -3.72
N LEU A 245 -6.05 -4.17 -4.35
CA LEU A 245 -5.14 -4.70 -5.34
C LEU A 245 -4.99 -3.76 -6.55
N LYS A 246 -6.11 -3.31 -7.13
CA LYS A 246 -6.12 -2.39 -8.29
C LYS A 246 -5.43 -1.06 -7.99
N ARG A 247 -5.55 -0.55 -6.76
CA ARG A 247 -4.90 0.71 -6.34
C ARG A 247 -3.39 0.62 -6.20
N SER A 248 -2.84 -0.58 -6.08
CA SER A 248 -1.41 -0.80 -5.88
C SER A 248 -0.71 -1.08 -7.23
N GLU A 249 -1.32 -0.68 -8.34
CA GLU A 249 -0.88 -0.91 -9.73
C GLU A 249 -0.74 -2.38 -10.16
N TYR A 250 -1.28 -3.33 -9.38
CA TYR A 250 -1.46 -4.73 -9.80
C TYR A 250 -2.65 -4.91 -10.77
N SER A 251 -2.84 -3.94 -11.67
CA SER A 251 -4.00 -3.85 -12.57
C SER A 251 -4.07 -4.99 -13.60
N SER A 252 -3.06 -5.86 -13.68
CA SER A 252 -3.00 -7.01 -14.59
C SER A 252 -3.44 -8.33 -13.96
N LEU A 253 -3.87 -8.34 -12.69
CA LEU A 253 -4.49 -9.50 -12.02
C LEU A 253 -6.01 -9.39 -12.07
#